data_AF-A0A2N2LT00-F1
#
_entry.id   AF-A0A2N2LT00-F1
#
_cell.length_a   1.000
_cell.length_b   1.000
_cell.length_c   1.000
_cell.angle_alpha   90.00
_cell.angle_beta   90.00
_cell.angle_gamma   90.00
#
_symmetry.space_group_name_H-M   'P 1'
#
loop_
_entity.id
_entity.type
_entity.pdbx_description
1 polymer ?
#
loop_
_entity_poly.entity_id
_entity_poly.type
_entity_poly.pdbx_seq_one_letter_code
_entity_poly.pdbx_strand_id
1 'polypeptide(L)'
;MRFFLCKQKGFLKKSKGAFFMMVIFSLLLAGCFTGGKPQYNIESYILNYPAPSWNQSGKLEASIKFNRFSIAAAYNSPRMIFRNDDYKIDSFNYSRWAVNPADMIADRILDDMTGSGLF
;
A
#
# COMPACT_ATOMS: atom_id res chain seq x y z
N MET A 1 4.44 41.15 -73.74
CA MET A 1 4.99 39.80 -74.03
C MET A 1 6.16 39.54 -73.09
N ARG A 2 6.24 38.32 -72.56
CA ARG A 2 7.32 37.72 -71.72
C ARG A 2 7.19 37.82 -70.20
N PHE A 3 6.48 36.81 -69.69
CA PHE A 3 6.71 36.11 -68.42
C PHE A 3 8.19 35.91 -68.11
N PHE A 4 8.59 36.12 -66.85
CA PHE A 4 9.52 35.23 -66.12
C PHE A 4 9.24 35.33 -64.60
N LEU A 5 8.68 34.24 -64.06
CA LEU A 5 8.65 33.90 -62.64
C LEU A 5 9.97 33.21 -62.26
N CYS A 6 10.64 33.67 -61.19
CA CYS A 6 11.59 32.90 -60.36
C CYS A 6 12.24 33.89 -59.37
N LYS A 7 12.56 33.61 -58.11
CA LYS A 7 12.41 32.47 -57.18
C LYS A 7 13.09 32.94 -55.89
N GLN A 8 12.52 32.54 -54.76
CA GLN A 8 13.04 32.62 -53.39
C GLN A 8 14.58 32.64 -53.25
N LYS A 9 15.10 33.63 -52.52
CA LYS A 9 16.42 33.64 -51.83
C LYS A 9 16.27 34.53 -50.58
N GLY A 10 16.82 34.27 -49.41
CA GLY A 10 17.88 33.35 -49.01
C GLY A 10 17.66 32.80 -47.61
N PHE A 11 18.15 31.60 -47.33
CA PHE A 11 19.51 31.34 -46.85
C PHE A 11 19.60 31.41 -45.32
N LEU A 12 19.15 30.32 -44.71
CA LEU A 12 19.85 29.60 -43.63
C LEU A 12 20.97 30.38 -42.92
N LYS A 13 20.64 31.07 -41.83
CA LYS A 13 21.67 31.51 -40.87
C LYS A 13 21.12 31.60 -39.44
N LYS A 14 20.94 30.44 -38.79
CA LYS A 14 20.97 30.24 -37.31
C LYS A 14 20.77 28.75 -36.94
N SER A 15 21.49 27.84 -37.59
CA SER A 15 21.25 26.39 -37.46
C SER A 15 21.78 25.75 -36.16
N LYS A 16 22.84 26.30 -35.52
CA LYS A 16 23.41 25.68 -34.30
C LYS A 16 22.60 25.97 -33.02
N GLY A 17 22.07 27.18 -32.87
CA GLY A 17 21.31 27.59 -31.67
C GLY A 17 19.93 26.97 -31.59
N ALA A 18 19.23 26.85 -32.73
CA ALA A 18 17.93 26.19 -32.80
C ALA A 18 18.03 24.68 -32.49
N PHE A 19 19.09 24.03 -32.98
CA PHE A 19 19.37 22.63 -32.68
C PHE A 19 19.64 22.41 -31.18
N PHE A 20 20.44 23.27 -30.55
CA PHE A 20 20.73 23.17 -29.12
C PHE A 20 19.48 23.38 -28.25
N MET A 21 18.61 24.32 -28.62
CA MET A 21 17.33 24.55 -27.93
C MET A 21 16.38 23.35 -28.06
N MET A 22 16.33 22.73 -29.24
CA MET A 22 15.52 21.53 -29.48
C MET A 22 16.00 20.32 -28.65
N VAL A 23 17.32 20.15 -28.50
CA VAL A 23 17.92 19.09 -27.68
C VAL A 23 17.61 19.30 -26.19
N ILE A 24 17.75 20.53 -25.68
CA ILE A 24 17.40 20.86 -24.29
C ILE A 24 15.91 20.62 -24.04
N PHE A 25 15.05 21.04 -24.96
CA PHE A 25 13.61 20.82 -24.84
C PHE A 25 13.27 19.32 -24.82
N SER A 26 13.94 18.51 -25.66
CA SER A 26 13.78 17.05 -25.66
C SER A 26 14.27 16.39 -24.36
N LEU A 27 15.35 16.89 -23.75
CA LEU A 27 15.86 16.39 -22.46
C LEU A 27 14.92 16.73 -21.30
N LEU A 28 14.31 17.92 -21.32
CA LEU A 28 13.32 18.33 -20.32
C LEU A 28 12.02 17.53 -20.44
N LEU A 29 11.59 17.19 -21.66
CA LEU A 29 10.44 16.31 -21.88
C LEU A 29 10.72 14.85 -21.48
N ALA A 30 11.96 14.38 -21.62
CA ALA A 30 12.34 13.02 -21.20
C ALA A 30 12.20 12.82 -19.68
N GLY A 31 12.46 13.86 -18.87
CA GLY A 31 12.29 13.81 -17.41
C GLY A 31 10.84 13.69 -16.93
N CYS A 32 9.86 14.07 -17.75
CA CYS A 32 8.44 13.90 -17.42
C CYS A 32 7.96 12.45 -17.68
N PHE A 33 8.66 11.72 -18.55
CA PHE A 33 8.36 10.34 -18.91
C PHE A 33 9.18 9.29 -18.14
N THR A 34 10.14 9.70 -17.30
CA THR A 34 10.81 8.77 -16.39
C THR A 34 9.81 8.33 -15.33
N GLY A 35 9.18 7.19 -15.59
CA GLY A 35 8.09 6.62 -14.81
C GLY A 35 8.36 6.70 -13.31
N GLY A 36 7.34 7.17 -12.58
CA GLY A 36 7.34 7.16 -11.12
C GLY A 36 7.69 5.77 -10.59
N LYS A 37 8.33 5.72 -9.42
CA LYS A 37 8.70 4.47 -8.75
C LYS A 37 7.53 3.49 -8.82
N PRO A 38 7.77 2.22 -9.21
CA PRO A 38 6.68 1.24 -9.28
C PRO A 38 5.94 1.24 -7.94
N GLN A 39 4.60 1.24 -7.99
CA GLN A 39 3.83 1.13 -6.76
C GLN A 39 4.26 -0.15 -6.05
N TYR A 40 4.81 0.00 -4.85
CA TYR A 40 5.16 -1.14 -4.03
C TYR A 40 3.89 -1.91 -3.72
N ASN A 41 3.84 -3.17 -4.14
CA ASN A 41 2.74 -4.05 -3.80
C ASN A 41 2.87 -4.39 -2.31
N ILE A 42 1.96 -3.88 -1.50
CA ILE A 42 1.89 -4.16 -0.07
C ILE A 42 0.84 -5.24 0.13
N GLU A 43 1.28 -6.40 0.59
CA GLU A 43 0.41 -7.52 0.89
C GLU A 43 -0.23 -7.33 2.27
N SER A 44 -1.55 -7.46 2.31
CA SER A 44 -2.35 -7.32 3.53
C SER A 44 -2.84 -8.69 3.99
N TYR A 45 -2.57 -9.01 5.24
CA TYR A 45 -2.86 -10.31 5.85
C TYR A 45 -3.91 -10.16 6.94
N ILE A 46 -4.78 -11.14 7.07
CA ILE A 46 -5.75 -11.21 8.17
C ILE A 46 -5.67 -12.59 8.82
N LEU A 47 -5.81 -12.62 10.14
CA LEU A 47 -5.88 -13.88 10.87
C LEU A 47 -7.22 -14.54 10.58
N ASN A 48 -7.18 -15.69 9.92
CA ASN A 48 -8.35 -16.45 9.54
C ASN A 48 -8.17 -17.92 9.93
N TYR A 49 -9.07 -18.42 10.74
CA TYR A 49 -9.18 -19.83 11.13
C TYR A 49 -10.64 -20.13 11.45
N PRO A 50 -11.09 -21.39 11.28
CA PRO A 50 -12.47 -21.76 11.64
C PRO A 50 -12.65 -21.74 13.15
N ALA A 51 -13.77 -21.19 13.61
CA ALA A 51 -14.13 -21.20 15.02
C ALA A 51 -14.18 -22.64 15.57
N PRO A 52 -13.69 -22.89 16.80
CA PRO A 52 -13.71 -24.22 17.40
C PRO A 52 -15.15 -24.62 17.74
N SER A 53 -15.56 -25.83 17.35
CA SER A 53 -16.79 -26.43 17.83
C SER A 53 -16.55 -27.22 19.11
N TRP A 54 -17.37 -26.97 20.13
CA TRP A 54 -17.29 -27.66 21.41
C TRP A 54 -18.45 -28.64 21.51
N ASN A 55 -18.16 -29.93 21.72
CA ASN A 55 -19.18 -30.98 21.89
C ASN A 55 -19.75 -31.02 23.32
N GLN A 56 -19.66 -29.92 24.08
CA GLN A 56 -20.05 -29.89 25.48
C GLN A 56 -21.54 -29.60 25.63
N SER A 57 -22.16 -30.33 26.55
CA SER A 57 -23.61 -30.36 26.74
C SER A 57 -24.01 -29.31 27.77
N GLY A 58 -24.62 -28.21 27.29
CA GLY A 58 -25.28 -27.21 28.12
C GLY A 58 -24.86 -25.78 27.79
N LYS A 59 -25.82 -24.98 27.31
CA LYS A 59 -25.66 -23.53 27.22
C LYS A 59 -25.57 -22.96 28.64
N LEU A 60 -24.61 -22.07 28.90
CA LEU A 60 -24.53 -21.34 30.15
C LEU A 60 -25.55 -20.20 30.14
N GLU A 61 -26.35 -20.08 31.19
CA GLU A 61 -27.26 -18.95 31.42
C GLU A 61 -26.49 -17.72 31.92
N ALA A 62 -25.50 -17.30 31.14
CA ALA A 62 -24.63 -16.16 31.44
C ALA A 62 -24.31 -15.41 30.15
N SER A 63 -24.14 -14.09 30.25
CA SER A 63 -23.73 -13.25 29.13
C SER A 63 -22.34 -12.70 29.36
N ILE A 64 -21.49 -12.77 28.32
CA ILE A 64 -20.15 -12.18 28.34
C ILE A 64 -20.19 -10.87 27.57
N LYS A 65 -19.76 -9.78 28.22
CA LYS A 65 -19.57 -8.49 27.58
C LYS A 65 -18.09 -8.27 27.32
N PHE A 66 -17.76 -8.02 26.06
CA PHE A 66 -16.42 -7.58 25.67
C PHE A 66 -16.33 -6.06 25.72
N ASN A 67 -15.24 -5.57 26.31
CA ASN A 67 -14.80 -4.20 26.10
C ASN A 67 -13.83 -4.18 24.91
N ARG A 68 -13.58 -2.98 24.37
CA ARG A 68 -12.58 -2.83 23.31
C ARG A 68 -11.23 -3.32 23.80
N PHE A 69 -10.62 -4.20 23.02
CA PHE A 69 -9.29 -4.70 23.31
C PHE A 69 -8.28 -3.56 23.19
N SER A 70 -7.34 -3.52 24.14
CA SER A 70 -6.24 -2.57 24.14
C SER A 70 -4.94 -3.32 23.92
N ILE A 71 -3.97 -2.64 23.30
CA ILE A 71 -2.65 -3.19 23.03
C ILE A 71 -1.60 -2.12 23.36
N ALA A 72 -0.40 -2.56 23.74
CA ALA A 72 0.70 -1.63 23.99
C ALA A 72 0.96 -0.76 22.76
N ALA A 73 1.28 0.51 22.99
CA ALA A 73 1.43 1.51 21.93
C ALA A 73 2.42 1.08 20.83
N ALA A 74 3.45 0.31 21.20
CA ALA A 74 4.41 -0.26 20.26
C ALA A 74 3.75 -1.11 19.16
N TYR A 75 2.64 -1.79 19.45
CA TYR A 75 1.92 -2.69 18.52
C TYR A 75 0.58 -2.12 18.04
N ASN A 76 0.22 -0.91 18.44
CA ASN A 76 -1.05 -0.28 18.07
C ASN A 76 -1.01 0.30 16.64
N SER A 77 -0.73 -0.56 15.66
CA SER A 77 -0.75 -0.22 14.24
C SER A 77 -0.95 -1.46 13.38
N PRO A 78 -1.40 -1.33 12.12
CA PRO A 78 -1.46 -2.46 11.19
C PRO A 78 -0.09 -2.99 10.72
N ARG A 79 1.03 -2.42 11.19
CA ARG A 79 2.36 -2.94 10.83
C ARG A 79 2.53 -4.33 11.44
N MET A 80 3.08 -5.25 10.66
CA MET A 80 3.46 -6.56 11.19
C MET A 80 4.81 -6.42 11.87
N ILE A 81 4.78 -6.43 13.20
CA ILE A 81 5.92 -6.16 14.05
C ILE A 81 6.61 -7.46 14.46
N PHE A 82 7.93 -7.46 14.45
CA PHE A 82 8.76 -8.54 14.98
C PHE A 82 9.91 -7.98 15.82
N ARG A 83 10.55 -8.85 16.60
CA ARG A 83 11.67 -8.50 17.48
C ARG A 83 12.77 -9.53 17.32
N ASN A 84 13.97 -9.07 16.98
CA ASN A 84 15.17 -9.92 16.85
C ASN A 84 16.00 -9.94 18.14
N ASP A 85 15.81 -8.95 19.01
CA ASP A 85 16.44 -8.86 20.32
C ASP A 85 15.51 -8.13 21.29
N ASP A 86 15.90 -8.09 22.56
CA ASP A 86 15.08 -7.53 23.64
C ASP A 86 14.93 -6.01 23.58
N TYR A 87 15.68 -5.31 22.73
CA TYR A 87 15.74 -3.85 22.70
C TYR A 87 15.32 -3.25 21.36
N LYS A 88 15.05 -4.07 20.35
CA LYS A 88 14.64 -3.63 19.02
C LYS A 88 13.26 -4.14 18.66
N ILE A 89 12.52 -3.26 18.01
CA ILE A 89 11.22 -3.52 17.40
C ILE A 89 11.34 -3.09 15.95
N ASP A 90 11.04 -3.99 15.04
CA ASP A 90 11.07 -3.72 13.61
C ASP A 90 9.76 -4.22 12.96
N SER A 91 9.53 -3.86 11.71
CA SER A 91 8.32 -4.23 10.99
C SER A 91 8.60 -4.54 9.53
N PHE A 92 7.81 -5.46 8.98
CA PHE A 92 7.90 -5.77 7.56
C PHE A 92 7.49 -4.58 6.69
N ASN A 93 8.28 -4.28 5.67
CA ASN A 93 8.04 -3.15 4.76
C ASN A 93 6.84 -3.40 3.82
N TYR A 94 6.69 -4.64 3.35
CA TYR A 94 5.72 -5.03 2.33
C TYR A 94 4.63 -6.00 2.82
N SER A 95 4.67 -6.39 4.09
CA SER A 95 3.67 -7.27 4.70
C SER A 95 3.02 -6.53 5.87
N ARG A 96 1.70 -6.39 5.83
CA ARG A 96 0.94 -5.68 6.87
C ARG A 96 -0.26 -6.49 7.30
N TRP A 97 -0.74 -6.24 8.51
CA TRP A 97 -2.07 -6.66 8.88
C TRP A 97 -3.10 -5.81 8.12
N ALA A 98 -4.20 -6.43 7.71
CA ALA A 98 -5.31 -5.75 7.05
C ALA A 98 -6.04 -4.80 8.02
N VAL A 99 -5.98 -5.10 9.33
CA VAL A 99 -6.60 -4.35 10.43
C VAL A 99 -5.63 -4.25 11.61
N ASN A 100 -5.98 -3.46 12.63
CA ASN A 100 -5.19 -3.40 13.87
C ASN A 100 -5.19 -4.78 14.57
N PRO A 101 -4.05 -5.27 15.09
CA PRO A 101 -4.01 -6.57 15.78
C PRO A 101 -4.98 -6.68 16.96
N ALA A 102 -5.22 -5.61 17.71
CA ALA A 102 -6.15 -5.63 18.84
C ALA A 102 -7.58 -5.89 18.38
N ASP A 103 -8.01 -5.21 17.33
CA ASP A 103 -9.36 -5.35 16.77
C ASP A 103 -9.49 -6.72 16.07
N MET A 104 -8.45 -7.19 15.36
CA MET A 104 -8.42 -8.50 14.70
C MET A 104 -8.62 -9.67 15.69
N ILE A 105 -7.93 -9.61 16.83
CA ILE A 105 -8.06 -10.63 17.88
C ILE A 105 -9.41 -10.52 18.58
N ALA A 106 -9.94 -9.31 18.78
CA ALA A 106 -11.26 -9.11 19.34
C ALA A 106 -12.35 -9.80 18.49
N ASP A 107 -12.31 -9.61 17.17
CA ASP A 107 -13.23 -10.23 16.24
C ASP A 107 -13.12 -11.76 16.28
N ARG A 108 -11.89 -12.30 16.28
CA ARG A 108 -11.66 -13.74 16.35
C ARG A 108 -12.15 -14.37 17.66
N ILE A 109 -11.95 -13.71 18.80
CA ILE A 109 -12.46 -14.20 20.08
C ILE A 109 -13.99 -14.15 20.10
N LEU A 110 -14.59 -13.12 19.52
CA LEU A 110 -16.05 -13.04 19.40
C LEU A 110 -16.60 -14.18 18.54
N ASP A 111 -15.97 -14.45 17.40
CA ASP A 111 -16.32 -15.57 16.52
C ASP A 111 -16.16 -16.92 17.24
N ASP A 112 -15.08 -17.10 18.01
CA ASP A 112 -14.83 -18.34 18.77
C ASP A 112 -15.86 -18.55 19.88
N MET A 113 -16.22 -17.48 20.59
CA MET A 113 -17.21 -17.55 21.68
C MET A 113 -18.61 -17.81 21.15
N THR A 114 -19.02 -17.14 20.08
CA THR A 114 -20.33 -17.34 19.44
C THR A 114 -20.39 -18.69 18.72
N GLY A 115 -19.31 -19.10 18.06
CA GLY A 115 -19.19 -20.40 17.39
C GLY A 115 -19.16 -21.60 18.34
N SER A 116 -18.73 -21.40 19.60
CA SER A 116 -18.71 -22.47 20.61
C SER A 116 -20.10 -22.96 21.01
N GLY A 117 -21.14 -22.12 20.87
CA GLY A 117 -22.51 -22.43 21.32
C GLY A 117 -22.68 -22.50 22.85
N LEU A 118 -21.67 -22.09 23.62
CA LEU A 118 -21.67 -22.17 25.09
C LEU A 118 -22.42 -21.01 25.77
N PHE A 119 -22.57 -19.87 25.10
CA PHE A 119 -23.14 -18.62 25.65
C PHE A 119 -24.27 -18.07 24.76
#